data_AF-A0AAN0K263-F1
#
_entry.id   AF-A0AAN0K263-F1
#
_cell.length_a   1.000
_cell.length_b   1.000
_cell.length_c   1.000
_cell.angle_alpha   90.00
_cell.angle_beta   90.00
_cell.angle_gamma   90.00
#
_symmetry.space_group_name_H-M   'P 1'
#
loop_
_entity.id
_entity.type
_entity.pdbx_description
1 polymer ?
#
loop_
_entity_poly.entity_id
_entity_poly.type
_entity_poly.pdbx_seq_one_letter_code
_entity_poly.pdbx_strand_id
1 'polypeptide(L)'
;FNELTPHPHWEQRVPQNRQEHQELLSALSCPVSFDLCKAVARTEHVVGELSKLSESNDSEALSNGVSLFYEVLKFITSETKQYPPTCQFLSSCIQILGQEFIHRDPSQTATILQLLLAQRSLGDILAPLFDPNLCPPDFISMYVSVREVAIKEGPTIAFSTLTK
;
A
#
# COMPACT_ATOMS: atom_id res chain seq x y z
N PHE A 1 -29.05 43.71 35.14
CA PHE A 1 -28.19 42.54 34.86
C PHE A 1 -29.05 41.52 34.14
N ASN A 2 -29.07 41.56 32.80
CA ASN A 2 -29.73 40.53 32.00
C ASN A 2 -28.81 39.31 32.01
N GLU A 3 -29.20 38.28 32.76
CA GLU A 3 -28.63 36.96 32.58
C GLU A 3 -28.88 36.56 31.13
N LEU A 4 -27.78 36.36 30.38
CA LEU A 4 -27.79 35.71 29.09
C LEU A 4 -28.28 34.28 29.34
N THR A 5 -29.60 34.10 29.37
CA THR A 5 -30.24 32.79 29.29
C THR A 5 -29.66 32.14 28.05
N PRO A 6 -28.92 31.04 28.20
CA PRO A 6 -28.17 30.62 27.05
C PRO A 6 -29.21 30.07 26.04
N HIS A 7 -28.96 30.27 24.75
CA HIS A 7 -29.84 29.92 23.62
C HIS A 7 -30.25 28.41 23.46
N PRO A 8 -31.50 27.94 23.65
CA PRO A 8 -31.92 26.54 23.93
C PRO A 8 -31.30 25.35 23.16
N HIS A 9 -30.68 25.58 22.01
CA HIS A 9 -29.94 24.57 21.25
C HIS A 9 -28.64 24.09 21.93
N TRP A 10 -27.95 24.88 22.78
CA TRP A 10 -26.74 24.36 23.48
C TRP A 10 -27.09 23.46 24.67
N GLU A 11 -28.29 23.60 25.26
CA GLU A 11 -28.74 22.71 26.36
C GLU A 11 -28.78 21.25 25.91
N GLN A 12 -29.08 21.01 24.64
CA GLN A 12 -29.08 19.67 24.05
C GLN A 12 -27.74 19.29 23.44
N ARG A 13 -27.03 20.24 22.80
CA ARG A 13 -25.75 19.96 22.14
C ARG A 13 -24.60 19.67 23.10
N VAL A 14 -24.57 20.29 24.28
CA VAL A 14 -23.48 20.07 25.24
C VAL A 14 -23.50 18.66 25.83
N PRO A 15 -24.65 18.13 26.31
CA PRO A 15 -24.75 16.73 26.73
C PRO A 15 -24.45 15.75 25.59
N GLN A 16 -24.98 16.02 24.39
CA GLN A 16 -24.76 15.16 23.22
C GLN A 16 -23.27 15.08 22.85
N ASN A 17 -22.58 16.21 22.73
CA ASN A 17 -21.13 16.23 22.48
C ASN A 17 -20.34 15.49 23.56
N ARG A 18 -20.77 15.57 24.83
CA ARG A 18 -20.10 14.87 25.93
C ARG A 18 -20.28 13.37 25.83
N GLN A 19 -21.47 12.91 25.44
CA GLN A 19 -21.75 11.51 25.19
C GLN A 19 -20.94 10.99 23.98
N GLU A 20 -20.98 11.68 22.84
CA GLU A 20 -20.20 11.32 21.66
C GLU A 20 -18.68 11.27 21.97
N HIS A 21 -18.18 12.22 22.77
CA HIS A 21 -16.80 12.23 23.23
C HIS A 21 -16.47 11.00 24.10
N GLN A 22 -17.34 10.61 25.02
CA GLN A 22 -17.14 9.43 25.86
C GLN A 22 -17.18 8.14 25.05
N GLU A 23 -18.10 8.03 24.09
CA GLU A 23 -18.19 6.90 23.16
C GLU A 23 -16.91 6.78 22.34
N LEU A 24 -16.42 7.88 21.75
CA LEU A 24 -15.15 7.92 21.02
C LEU A 24 -13.96 7.54 21.90
N LEU A 25 -13.85 8.10 23.11
CA LEU A 25 -12.78 7.74 24.04
C LEU A 25 -12.81 6.25 24.40
N SER A 26 -14.00 5.68 24.61
CA SER A 26 -14.15 4.27 24.94
C SER A 26 -13.74 3.37 23.78
N ALA A 27 -14.11 3.72 22.54
CA ALA A 27 -13.73 3.00 21.34
C ALA A 27 -12.21 3.06 21.09
N LEU A 28 -11.59 4.23 21.30
CA LEU A 28 -10.15 4.44 21.14
C LEU A 28 -9.32 3.82 22.28
N SER A 29 -9.90 3.63 23.46
CA SER A 29 -9.23 2.99 24.61
C SER A 29 -9.23 1.47 24.55
N CYS A 30 -9.87 0.88 23.54
CA CYS A 30 -9.88 -0.57 23.37
C CYS A 30 -8.45 -1.05 23.01
N PRO A 31 -7.85 -1.96 23.79
CA PRO A 31 -6.50 -2.45 23.52
C PRO A 31 -6.49 -3.17 22.18
N VAL A 32 -5.44 -2.92 21.38
CA VAL A 32 -5.20 -3.65 20.13
C VAL A 32 -5.15 -5.15 20.43
N SER A 33 -5.88 -5.95 19.67
CA SER A 33 -5.91 -7.40 19.87
C SER A 33 -4.49 -7.98 19.85
N PHE A 34 -4.15 -8.78 20.86
CA PHE A 34 -2.86 -9.46 20.94
C PHE A 34 -2.63 -10.39 19.74
N ASP A 35 -3.69 -10.97 19.18
CA ASP A 35 -3.59 -11.80 17.98
C ASP A 35 -3.21 -11.00 16.75
N LEU A 36 -3.70 -9.76 16.64
CA LEU A 36 -3.29 -8.85 15.57
C LEU A 36 -1.80 -8.49 15.70
N CYS A 37 -1.34 -8.15 16.90
CA CYS A 37 0.08 -7.87 17.15
C CYS A 37 0.97 -9.06 16.77
N LYS A 38 0.57 -10.28 17.15
CA LYS A 38 1.29 -11.51 16.76
C LYS A 38 1.29 -11.72 15.25
N ALA A 39 0.17 -11.47 14.56
CA ALA A 39 0.07 -11.64 13.11
C ALA A 39 1.00 -10.65 12.37
N VAL A 40 1.02 -9.39 12.80
CA VAL A 40 1.92 -8.35 12.25
C VAL A 40 3.38 -8.75 12.46
N ALA A 41 3.77 -9.08 13.70
CA ALA A 41 5.14 -9.48 14.01
C ALA A 41 5.60 -10.74 13.24
N ARG A 42 4.71 -11.72 13.06
CA ARG A 42 5.00 -12.92 12.26
C ARG A 42 5.16 -12.59 10.78
N THR A 43 4.34 -11.70 10.24
CA THR A 43 4.42 -11.29 8.84
C THR A 43 5.74 -10.57 8.59
N GLU A 44 6.12 -9.63 9.46
CA GLU A 44 7.41 -8.95 9.41
C GLU A 44 8.59 -9.94 9.50
N HIS A 45 8.52 -10.89 10.42
CA HIS A 45 9.53 -11.94 10.55
C HIS A 45 9.66 -12.78 9.28
N VAL A 46 8.55 -13.20 8.66
CA VAL A 46 8.57 -13.98 7.42
C VAL A 46 9.18 -13.18 6.26
N VAL A 47 8.82 -11.90 6.11
CA VAL A 47 9.41 -11.01 5.11
C VAL A 47 10.93 -10.87 5.33
N GLY A 48 11.35 -10.68 6.57
CA GLY A 48 12.77 -10.57 6.92
C GLY A 48 13.56 -11.86 6.66
N GLU A 49 13.02 -13.03 7.02
CA GLU A 49 13.69 -14.31 6.76
C GLU A 49 13.78 -14.61 5.26
N LEU A 50 12.70 -14.36 4.50
CA LEU A 50 12.73 -14.51 3.04
C LEU A 50 13.77 -13.59 2.41
N SER A 51 13.85 -12.33 2.84
CA SER A 51 14.85 -11.38 2.36
C SER A 51 16.28 -11.89 2.57
N LYS A 52 16.59 -12.50 3.73
CA LYS A 52 17.90 -13.14 3.95
C LYS A 52 18.13 -14.34 3.04
N LEU A 53 17.11 -15.18 2.86
CA LEU A 53 17.20 -16.34 1.95
C LEU A 53 17.34 -15.93 0.48
N SER A 54 16.92 -14.72 0.10
CA SER A 54 17.15 -14.20 -1.24
C SER A 54 18.65 -14.07 -1.55
N GLU A 55 19.50 -13.82 -0.54
CA GLU A 55 20.95 -13.67 -0.72
C GLU A 55 21.63 -14.98 -1.14
N SER A 56 21.07 -16.13 -0.76
CA SER A 56 21.60 -17.44 -1.15
C SER A 56 21.17 -17.89 -2.56
N ASN A 57 20.37 -17.08 -3.28
CA ASN A 57 19.77 -17.40 -4.58
C ASN A 57 18.99 -18.73 -4.57
N ASP A 58 18.37 -19.06 -3.43
CA ASP A 58 17.49 -20.22 -3.34
C ASP A 58 16.26 -20.04 -4.23
N SER A 59 16.06 -20.94 -5.20
CA SER A 59 15.01 -20.78 -6.21
C SER A 59 13.61 -20.83 -5.62
N GLU A 60 13.41 -21.60 -4.54
CA GLU A 60 12.12 -21.71 -3.87
C GLU A 60 11.82 -20.42 -3.08
N ALA A 61 12.81 -19.90 -2.35
CA ALA A 61 12.71 -18.62 -1.65
C ALA A 61 12.42 -17.46 -2.62
N LEU A 62 13.06 -17.44 -3.79
CA LEU A 62 12.82 -16.42 -4.82
C LEU A 62 11.37 -16.48 -5.34
N SER A 63 10.89 -17.66 -5.69
CA SER A 63 9.50 -17.87 -6.15
C SER A 63 8.48 -17.53 -5.06
N ASN A 64 8.76 -17.91 -3.80
CA ASN A 64 7.91 -17.62 -2.66
C ASN A 64 7.88 -16.12 -2.34
N GLY A 65 9.01 -15.41 -2.49
CA GLY A 65 9.08 -13.96 -2.31
C GLY A 65 8.25 -13.20 -3.35
N VAL A 66 8.32 -13.60 -4.62
CA VAL A 66 7.45 -13.05 -5.69
C VAL A 66 5.97 -13.34 -5.39
N SER A 67 5.65 -14.57 -4.96
CA SER A 67 4.27 -14.94 -4.62
C SER A 67 3.74 -14.13 -3.43
N LEU A 68 4.56 -13.97 -2.38
CA LEU A 68 4.21 -13.19 -1.21
C LEU A 68 4.04 -11.70 -1.55
N PHE A 69 4.88 -11.14 -2.44
CA PHE A 69 4.72 -9.77 -2.92
C PHE A 69 3.31 -9.52 -3.46
N TYR A 70 2.84 -10.37 -4.37
CA TYR A 70 1.50 -10.22 -4.95
C TYR A 70 0.38 -10.52 -3.96
N GLU A 71 0.61 -11.41 -2.98
CA GLU A 71 -0.38 -11.66 -1.93
C GLU A 71 -0.53 -10.46 -0.99
N VAL A 72 0.58 -9.86 -0.55
CA VAL A 72 0.56 -8.65 0.30
C VAL A 72 -0.06 -7.48 -0.45
N LEU A 73 0.22 -7.34 -1.76
CA LEU A 73 -0.34 -6.28 -2.60
C LEU A 73 -1.88 -6.30 -2.64
N LYS A 74 -2.51 -7.48 -2.59
CA LYS A 74 -3.98 -7.61 -2.56
C LYS A 74 -4.63 -6.97 -1.33
N PHE A 75 -3.90 -6.83 -0.22
CA PHE A 75 -4.40 -6.19 0.99
C PHE A 75 -4.41 -4.65 0.88
N ILE A 76 -3.79 -4.07 -0.14
CA ILE A 76 -3.87 -2.63 -0.41
C ILE A 76 -5.19 -2.31 -1.11
N THR A 77 -6.21 -2.01 -0.31
CA THR A 77 -7.56 -1.65 -0.77
C THR A 77 -7.88 -0.19 -0.45
N SER A 78 -9.01 0.33 -0.95
CA SER A 78 -9.52 1.65 -0.57
C SER A 78 -9.85 1.76 0.92
N GLU A 79 -10.21 0.65 1.56
CA GLU A 79 -10.47 0.58 2.99
C GLU A 79 -9.15 0.64 3.76
N THR A 80 -8.18 -0.21 3.40
CA THR A 80 -6.87 -0.24 4.06
C THR A 80 -6.14 1.11 3.99
N LYS A 81 -6.32 1.86 2.89
CA LYS A 81 -5.75 3.21 2.72
C LYS A 81 -6.34 4.26 3.64
N GLN A 82 -7.53 4.04 4.20
CA GLN A 82 -8.13 4.93 5.20
C GLN A 82 -7.47 4.78 6.58
N TYR A 83 -6.63 3.75 6.77
CA TYR A 83 -5.92 3.46 8.00
C TYR A 83 -4.40 3.58 7.78
N PRO A 84 -3.80 4.77 8.03
CA PRO A 84 -2.39 5.02 7.74
C PRO A 84 -1.41 4.00 8.34
N PRO A 85 -1.56 3.53 9.60
CA PRO A 85 -0.63 2.55 10.17
C PRO A 85 -0.61 1.22 9.40
N THR A 86 -1.79 0.71 9.03
CA THR A 86 -1.91 -0.55 8.27
C THR A 86 -1.36 -0.38 6.86
N CYS A 87 -1.69 0.72 6.20
CA CYS A 87 -1.19 1.01 4.86
C CYS A 87 0.33 1.16 4.85
N GLN A 88 0.91 1.83 5.84
CA GLN A 88 2.36 2.00 5.98
C GLN A 88 3.07 0.65 6.20
N PHE A 89 2.54 -0.19 7.10
CA PHE A 89 3.09 -1.53 7.34
C PHE A 89 3.11 -2.37 6.06
N LEU A 90 1.97 -2.49 5.38
CA LEU A 90 1.87 -3.27 4.14
C LEU A 90 2.76 -2.70 3.04
N SER A 91 2.81 -1.37 2.89
CA SER A 91 3.68 -0.71 1.91
C SER A 91 5.16 -0.99 2.19
N SER A 92 5.57 -1.03 3.46
CA SER A 92 6.94 -1.39 3.84
C SER A 92 7.26 -2.84 3.47
N CYS A 93 6.36 -3.79 3.73
CA CYS A 93 6.54 -5.18 3.30
C CYS A 93 6.65 -5.27 1.77
N ILE A 94 5.79 -4.58 1.02
CA ILE A 94 5.81 -4.55 -0.45
C ILE A 94 7.12 -3.96 -0.97
N GLN A 95 7.66 -2.92 -0.33
CA GLN A 95 8.94 -2.33 -0.73
C GLN A 95 10.10 -3.31 -0.54
N ILE A 96 10.19 -3.96 0.62
CA ILE A 96 11.24 -4.97 0.87
C ILE A 96 11.12 -6.11 -0.16
N LEU A 97 9.93 -6.65 -0.34
CA LEU A 97 9.69 -7.75 -1.27
C LEU A 97 9.96 -7.33 -2.73
N GLY A 98 9.58 -6.11 -3.10
CA GLY A 98 9.83 -5.55 -4.42
C GLY A 98 11.32 -5.43 -4.75
N GLN A 99 12.10 -4.90 -3.80
CA GLN A 99 13.54 -4.74 -3.98
C GLN A 99 14.28 -6.08 -4.03
N GLU A 100 13.94 -7.00 -3.13
CA GLU A 100 14.67 -8.26 -3.01
C GLU A 100 14.27 -9.32 -4.03
N PHE A 101 13.03 -9.30 -4.51
CA PHE A 101 12.51 -10.37 -5.37
C PHE A 101 12.10 -9.89 -6.75
N ILE A 102 11.32 -8.80 -6.84
CA ILE A 102 10.79 -8.33 -8.14
C ILE A 102 11.91 -7.80 -9.03
N HIS A 103 12.84 -6.99 -8.49
CA HIS A 103 13.97 -6.50 -9.27
C HIS A 103 14.98 -7.58 -9.69
N ARG A 104 14.93 -8.76 -9.07
CA ARG A 104 15.79 -9.90 -9.43
C ARG A 104 15.18 -10.79 -10.50
N ASP A 105 13.90 -10.58 -10.84
CA ASP A 105 13.21 -11.31 -11.89
C ASP A 105 12.71 -10.35 -12.99
N PRO A 106 13.48 -10.19 -14.08
CA PRO A 106 13.11 -9.35 -15.22
C PRO A 106 11.73 -9.64 -15.81
N SER A 107 11.21 -10.86 -15.66
CA SER A 107 9.88 -11.22 -16.17
C SER A 107 8.76 -10.50 -15.41
N GLN A 108 9.01 -10.03 -14.19
CA GLN A 108 8.04 -9.29 -13.39
C GLN A 108 7.88 -7.84 -13.85
N THR A 109 8.87 -7.25 -14.53
CA THR A 109 8.85 -5.84 -14.93
C THR A 109 7.62 -5.50 -15.79
N ALA A 110 7.27 -6.38 -16.74
CA ALA A 110 6.08 -6.23 -17.56
C ALA A 110 4.79 -6.37 -16.73
N THR A 111 4.75 -7.29 -15.77
CA THR A 111 3.62 -7.50 -14.86
C THR A 111 3.39 -6.29 -13.96
N ILE A 112 4.46 -5.71 -13.39
CA ILE A 112 4.39 -4.49 -12.60
C ILE A 112 3.82 -3.33 -13.41
N LEU A 113 4.27 -3.18 -14.67
CA LEU A 113 3.72 -2.16 -15.55
C LEU A 113 2.23 -2.36 -15.79
N GLN A 114 1.79 -3.58 -16.10
CA GLN A 114 0.39 -3.89 -16.31
C GLN A 114 -0.47 -3.55 -15.08
N LEU A 115 0.02 -3.89 -13.89
CA LEU A 115 -0.67 -3.56 -12.63
C LEU A 115 -0.74 -2.05 -12.39
N LEU A 116 0.34 -1.32 -12.68
CA LEU A 116 0.39 0.12 -12.54
C LEU A 116 -0.61 0.81 -13.48
N LEU A 117 -0.67 0.36 -14.74
CA LEU A 117 -1.62 0.87 -15.74
C LEU A 117 -3.07 0.50 -15.40
N ALA A 118 -3.31 -0.69 -14.84
CA ALA A 118 -4.65 -1.17 -14.50
C ALA A 118 -5.20 -0.60 -13.18
N GLN A 119 -4.35 -0.43 -12.17
CA GLN A 119 -4.74 -0.04 -10.81
C GLN A 119 -4.01 1.21 -10.36
N ARG A 120 -4.46 2.37 -10.86
CA ARG A 120 -3.89 3.69 -10.53
C ARG A 120 -3.70 3.95 -9.04
N SER A 121 -4.59 3.39 -8.22
CA SER A 121 -4.51 3.57 -6.77
C SER A 121 -3.21 2.99 -6.17
N LEU A 122 -2.58 2.01 -6.83
CA LEU A 122 -1.30 1.42 -6.42
C LEU A 122 -0.09 2.15 -7.01
N GLY A 123 -0.29 3.19 -7.82
CA GLY A 123 0.77 3.89 -8.53
C GLY A 123 1.92 4.32 -7.62
N ASP A 124 1.62 4.93 -6.48
CA ASP A 124 2.63 5.41 -5.53
C ASP A 124 3.48 4.28 -4.92
N ILE A 125 2.93 3.06 -4.85
CA ILE A 125 3.60 1.88 -4.29
C ILE A 125 4.40 1.14 -5.37
N LEU A 126 3.83 1.01 -6.58
CA LEU A 126 4.41 0.21 -7.66
C LEU A 126 5.38 1.00 -8.54
N ALA A 127 5.21 2.31 -8.72
CA ALA A 127 6.09 3.12 -9.56
C ALA A 127 7.58 3.05 -9.14
N PRO A 128 7.93 3.04 -7.84
CA PRO A 128 9.32 2.84 -7.42
C PRO A 128 9.91 1.48 -7.83
N LEU A 129 9.07 0.46 -8.02
CA LEU A 129 9.45 -0.91 -8.37
C LEU A 129 9.46 -1.18 -9.88
N PHE A 130 8.96 -0.23 -10.67
CA PHE A 130 9.07 -0.30 -12.11
C PHE A 130 10.45 0.19 -12.53
N ASP A 131 11.24 -0.71 -13.11
CA ASP A 131 12.50 -0.41 -13.78
C ASP A 131 12.57 -1.14 -15.13
N PRO A 132 12.27 -0.47 -16.25
CA PRO A 132 12.27 -1.08 -17.57
C PRO A 132 13.67 -1.50 -18.05
N ASN A 133 14.75 -0.99 -17.42
CA ASN A 133 16.12 -1.38 -17.78
C ASN A 133 16.45 -2.82 -17.36
N LEU A 134 15.68 -3.38 -16.41
CA LEU A 134 15.82 -4.78 -16.00
C LEU A 134 15.33 -5.75 -17.07
N CYS A 135 14.46 -5.31 -18.00
CA CYS A 135 14.01 -6.10 -19.13
C CYS A 135 14.20 -5.36 -20.48
N PRO A 136 15.45 -5.23 -20.98
CA PRO A 136 15.73 -4.56 -22.24
C PRO A 136 14.96 -5.08 -23.47
N PRO A 137 14.75 -6.40 -23.64
CA PRO A 137 14.00 -6.92 -24.79
C PRO A 137 12.57 -6.38 -24.88
N ASP A 138 11.92 -6.16 -23.75
CA ASP A 138 10.52 -5.72 -23.68
C ASP A 138 10.37 -4.19 -23.54
N PHE A 139 11.49 -3.45 -23.44
CA PHE A 139 11.49 -2.00 -23.19
C PHE A 139 10.58 -1.24 -24.17
N ILE A 140 10.69 -1.52 -25.47
CA ILE A 140 9.90 -0.86 -26.50
C ILE A 140 8.41 -1.20 -26.34
N SER A 141 8.08 -2.45 -26.06
CA SER A 141 6.70 -2.91 -25.83
C SER A 141 6.07 -2.23 -24.61
N MET A 142 6.83 -2.13 -23.53
CA MET A 142 6.44 -1.42 -22.31
C MET A 142 6.19 0.07 -22.59
N TYR A 143 7.06 0.73 -23.34
CA TYR A 143 6.87 2.13 -23.73
C TYR A 143 5.62 2.34 -24.60
N VAL A 144 5.37 1.46 -25.56
CA VAL A 144 4.16 1.50 -26.39
C VAL A 144 2.91 1.37 -25.51
N SER A 145 2.91 0.44 -24.54
CA SER A 145 1.80 0.24 -23.60
C SER A 145 1.51 1.50 -22.77
N VAL A 146 2.55 2.15 -22.23
CA VAL A 146 2.40 3.43 -21.50
C VAL A 146 1.82 4.51 -22.40
N ARG A 147 2.33 4.64 -23.63
CA ARG A 147 1.86 5.63 -24.60
C ARG A 147 0.39 5.43 -24.96
N GLU A 148 -0.03 4.19 -25.23
CA GLU A 148 -1.42 3.88 -25.57
C GLU A 148 -2.39 4.26 -24.46
N VAL A 149 -2.04 3.92 -23.21
CA VAL A 149 -2.83 4.31 -22.04
C VAL A 149 -2.83 5.84 -21.86
N ALA A 150 -1.71 6.51 -22.07
CA ALA A 150 -1.64 7.98 -21.98
C ALA A 150 -2.50 8.69 -23.02
N ILE A 151 -2.58 8.15 -24.25
CA ILE A 151 -3.46 8.67 -25.31
C ILE A 151 -4.93 8.49 -24.91
N LYS A 152 -5.28 7.34 -24.33
CA LYS A 152 -6.66 7.00 -23.98
C LYS A 152 -7.16 7.73 -22.74
N GLU A 153 -6.31 7.88 -21.73
CA GLU A 153 -6.73 8.28 -20.39
C GLU A 153 -6.05 9.55 -19.84
N GLY A 154 -5.16 10.17 -20.64
CA GLY A 154 -4.47 11.41 -20.32
C GLY A 154 -3.02 11.22 -19.85
N PRO A 155 -2.19 12.28 -19.94
CA PRO A 155 -0.74 12.18 -19.79
C PRO A 155 -0.27 11.97 -18.34
N THR A 156 -1.12 12.17 -17.34
CA THR A 156 -0.78 12.04 -15.91
C THR A 156 -0.22 10.66 -15.56
N ILE A 157 -0.75 9.60 -16.20
CA ILE A 157 -0.28 8.22 -15.99
C ILE A 157 1.15 8.05 -16.51
N ALA A 158 1.43 8.59 -17.71
CA ALA A 158 2.77 8.54 -18.31
C ALA A 158 3.79 9.25 -17.42
N PHE A 159 3.45 10.39 -16.83
CA PHE A 159 4.37 11.11 -15.95
C PHE A 159 4.67 10.33 -14.66
N SER A 160 3.71 9.66 -14.02
CA SER A 160 4.01 8.82 -12.85
C SER A 160 4.88 7.60 -13.16
N THR A 161 4.80 7.05 -14.37
CA THR A 161 5.58 5.87 -14.80
C THR A 161 6.92 6.18 -15.43
N LEU A 162 7.05 7.31 -16.13
CA LEU A 162 8.21 7.65 -16.96
C LEU A 162 9.14 8.67 -16.29
N THR A 163 8.78 9.23 -15.13
CA THR A 163 9.66 10.15 -14.41
C THR A 163 10.58 9.35 -13.49
N LYS A 164 11.67 8.81 -14.06
CA LYS A 164 12.92 8.48 -13.35
C LYS A 164 14.09 8.92 -14.23
#